data_AF-X1UZ09-F1
#
_entry.id   AF-X1UZ09-F1
#
_cell.length_a   1.000
_cell.length_b   1.000
_cell.length_c   1.000
_cell.angle_alpha   90.00
_cell.angle_beta   90.00
_cell.angle_gamma   90.00
#
_symmetry.space_group_name_H-M   'P 1'
#
loop_
_entity.id
_entity.type
_entity.pdbx_description
1 polymer ?
#
loop_
_entity_poly.entity_id
_entity_poly.type
_entity_poly.pdbx_seq_one_letter_code
_entity_poly.pdbx_strand_id
1 'polypeptide(L)'
;LDSYAKEDLELLEKGIPNMVHHINIIRKSGINPVVCINSFHTDTKDEIAMVRKTAEAAGARCAMSRHWADGGDGALELADAVKEACEDKTDFNFLYPLEMKLRERVDTITKVAYGADGVAWAPEAEAKAKRFESDPKYADYATMMVKTHLSLTHDPAIKGVPKGWTLPIRDVLIYSGAKFLCPCAGAISLMPGTSSDPAFRKVDVDIKTGKVSGLF
;
A
#
# COMPACT_ATOMS: atom_id res chain seq x y z
N LEU A 1 -17.70 -11.99 8.62
CA LEU A 1 -16.70 -11.73 9.68
C LEU A 1 -16.32 -13.03 10.36
N ASP A 2 -17.26 -13.97 10.56
CA ASP A 2 -16.98 -15.33 11.08
C ASP A 2 -15.86 -16.08 10.35
N SER A 3 -15.74 -15.88 9.03
CA SER A 3 -14.68 -16.46 8.20
C SER A 3 -13.25 -16.06 8.61
N TYR A 4 -13.09 -14.98 9.39
CA TYR A 4 -11.79 -14.50 9.88
C TYR A 4 -11.58 -14.80 11.37
N ALA A 5 -12.55 -15.43 12.03
CA ALA A 5 -12.48 -15.79 13.46
C ALA A 5 -12.16 -17.26 13.69
N LYS A 6 -12.05 -18.05 12.62
CA LYS A 6 -11.71 -19.47 12.62
C LYS A 6 -10.61 -19.70 11.60
N GLU A 7 -9.81 -20.73 11.84
CA GLU A 7 -8.78 -21.17 10.91
C GLU A 7 -9.36 -21.44 9.52
N ASP A 8 -8.75 -20.85 8.50
CA ASP A 8 -9.05 -21.14 7.09
C ASP A 8 -7.78 -21.03 6.23
N LEU A 9 -7.02 -22.13 6.21
CA LEU A 9 -5.77 -22.24 5.45
C LEU A 9 -5.98 -22.08 3.94
N GLU A 10 -7.14 -22.47 3.40
CA GLU A 10 -7.43 -22.35 1.96
C GLU A 10 -7.67 -20.88 1.58
N LEU A 11 -8.40 -20.13 2.43
CA LEU A 11 -8.60 -18.70 2.25
C LEU A 11 -7.28 -17.94 2.40
N LEU A 12 -6.46 -18.30 3.39
CA LEU A 12 -5.14 -17.72 3.60
C LEU A 12 -4.24 -17.96 2.38
N GLU A 13 -4.18 -19.20 1.88
CA GLU A 13 -3.41 -19.57 0.69
C GLU A 13 -3.81 -18.73 -0.53
N LYS A 14 -5.11 -18.46 -0.72
CA LYS A 14 -5.60 -17.58 -1.80
C LYS A 14 -5.21 -16.10 -1.60
N GLY A 15 -4.99 -15.66 -0.36
CA GLY A 15 -4.59 -14.28 -0.02
C GLY A 15 -3.08 -14.02 -0.11
N ILE A 16 -2.27 -15.04 0.20
CA ILE A 16 -0.80 -14.99 0.23
C ILE A 16 -0.15 -14.37 -1.03
N PRO A 17 -0.63 -14.64 -2.27
CA PRO A 17 -0.05 -14.03 -3.47
C PRO A 17 0.02 -12.51 -3.40
N ASN A 18 -0.89 -11.83 -2.70
CA ASN A 18 -0.86 -10.38 -2.53
C ASN A 18 0.36 -9.91 -1.72
N MET A 19 0.68 -10.60 -0.61
CA MET A 19 1.89 -10.33 0.17
C MET A 19 3.15 -10.56 -0.68
N VAL A 20 3.20 -11.69 -1.40
CA VAL A 20 4.34 -12.02 -2.28
C VAL A 20 4.51 -10.97 -3.38
N HIS A 21 3.41 -10.45 -3.95
CA HIS A 21 3.45 -9.35 -4.91
C HIS A 21 4.11 -8.10 -4.29
N HIS A 22 3.71 -7.71 -3.07
CA HIS A 22 4.30 -6.56 -2.38
C HIS A 22 5.79 -6.75 -2.02
N ILE A 23 6.20 -7.96 -1.61
CA ILE A 23 7.63 -8.29 -1.42
C ILE A 23 8.40 -8.03 -2.73
N ASN A 24 7.86 -8.49 -3.86
CA ASN A 24 8.50 -8.31 -5.15
C ASN A 24 8.55 -6.84 -5.60
N ILE A 25 7.55 -6.01 -5.26
CA ILE A 25 7.62 -4.56 -5.52
C ILE A 25 8.80 -3.94 -4.78
N ILE A 26 8.95 -4.23 -3.47
CA ILE A 26 10.03 -3.65 -2.66
C ILE A 26 11.39 -4.09 -3.20
N ARG A 27 11.52 -5.37 -3.59
CA ARG A 27 12.77 -5.89 -4.18
C ARG A 27 13.17 -5.20 -5.49
N LYS A 28 12.24 -4.56 -6.21
CA LYS A 28 12.60 -3.76 -7.40
C LYS A 28 13.44 -2.53 -7.07
N SER A 29 13.39 -2.02 -5.84
CA SER A 29 14.30 -0.95 -5.41
C SER A 29 15.64 -1.46 -4.92
N GLY A 30 15.92 -2.78 -5.01
CA GLY A 30 17.16 -3.38 -4.50
C GLY A 30 17.19 -3.62 -2.99
N ILE A 31 16.05 -3.44 -2.30
CA ILE A 31 15.91 -3.66 -0.87
C ILE A 31 15.24 -5.02 -0.61
N ASN A 32 15.76 -5.80 0.35
CA ASN A 32 15.07 -6.99 0.82
C ASN A 32 14.17 -6.67 2.03
N PRO A 33 12.84 -6.84 1.95
CA PRO A 33 11.95 -6.48 3.04
C PRO A 33 11.99 -7.47 4.20
N VAL A 34 11.58 -6.98 5.38
CA VAL A 34 11.19 -7.80 6.53
C VAL A 34 9.67 -7.81 6.62
N VAL A 35 9.06 -8.99 6.60
CA VAL A 35 7.62 -9.21 6.77
C VAL A 35 7.31 -9.38 8.26
N CYS A 36 6.50 -8.47 8.81
CA CYS A 36 5.97 -8.58 10.16
C CYS A 36 4.58 -9.24 10.12
N ILE A 37 4.44 -10.41 10.76
CA ILE A 37 3.13 -11.02 11.04
C ILE A 37 2.65 -10.42 12.37
N ASN A 38 1.69 -9.49 12.31
CA ASN A 38 1.04 -8.99 13.51
C ASN A 38 0.05 -10.04 14.04
N SER A 39 0.34 -10.64 15.19
CA SER A 39 -0.43 -11.76 15.72
C SER A 39 -1.74 -11.30 16.37
N PHE A 40 -2.82 -12.00 16.00
CA PHE A 40 -4.13 -11.90 16.64
C PHE A 40 -4.42 -13.15 17.49
N HIS A 41 -5.34 -13.02 18.45
CA HIS A 41 -5.72 -14.09 19.37
C HIS A 41 -6.43 -15.27 18.70
N THR A 42 -6.94 -15.08 17.48
CA THR A 42 -7.60 -16.12 16.68
C THR A 42 -6.64 -16.86 15.75
N ASP A 43 -5.43 -16.33 15.52
CA ASP A 43 -4.50 -16.90 14.56
C ASP A 43 -3.98 -18.25 15.05
N THR A 44 -3.96 -19.24 14.17
CA THR A 44 -3.39 -20.55 14.51
C THR A 44 -1.91 -20.61 14.18
N LYS A 45 -1.24 -21.60 14.79
CA LYS A 45 0.18 -21.87 14.49
C LYS A 45 0.40 -22.23 13.02
N ASP A 46 -0.57 -22.91 12.40
CA ASP A 46 -0.47 -23.37 11.02
C ASP A 46 -0.65 -22.20 10.04
N GLU A 47 -1.54 -21.25 10.33
CA GLU A 47 -1.67 -20.00 9.56
C GLU A 47 -0.38 -19.18 9.62
N ILE A 48 0.17 -18.97 10.82
CA ILE A 48 1.43 -18.24 11.02
C ILE A 48 2.59 -18.93 10.28
N ALA A 49 2.67 -20.27 10.37
CA ALA A 49 3.70 -21.06 9.70
C ALA A 49 3.60 -20.94 8.17
N MET A 50 2.38 -20.94 7.62
CA MET A 50 2.16 -20.78 6.18
C MET A 50 2.62 -19.41 5.67
N VAL A 51 2.28 -18.32 6.39
CA VAL A 51 2.71 -16.96 6.03
C VAL A 51 4.24 -16.85 6.08
N ARG A 52 4.85 -17.30 7.19
CA ARG A 52 6.30 -17.27 7.38
C ARG A 52 7.03 -18.03 6.27
N LYS A 53 6.65 -19.29 6.05
CA LYS A 53 7.25 -20.15 5.01
C LYS A 53 7.17 -19.47 3.64
N THR A 54 6.05 -18.84 3.32
CA THR A 54 5.86 -18.22 2.00
C THR A 54 6.62 -16.91 1.85
N ALA A 55 6.69 -16.09 2.91
CA ALA A 55 7.51 -14.88 2.92
C ALA A 55 9.01 -15.21 2.74
N GLU A 56 9.51 -16.21 3.46
CA GLU A 56 10.89 -16.70 3.37
C GLU A 56 11.18 -17.32 2.00
N ALA A 57 10.25 -18.11 1.45
CA ALA A 57 10.38 -18.64 0.09
C ALA A 57 10.39 -17.54 -0.99
N ALA A 58 9.71 -16.41 -0.75
CA ALA A 58 9.78 -15.21 -1.60
C ALA A 58 11.07 -14.39 -1.36
N GLY A 59 11.95 -14.84 -0.46
CA GLY A 59 13.26 -14.25 -0.17
C GLY A 59 13.23 -13.13 0.87
N ALA A 60 12.09 -12.85 1.51
CA ALA A 60 11.99 -11.87 2.58
C ALA A 60 12.32 -12.50 3.93
N ARG A 61 12.87 -11.71 4.87
CA ARG A 61 12.89 -12.12 6.28
C ARG A 61 11.47 -12.07 6.82
N CYS A 62 11.13 -12.91 7.79
CA CYS A 62 9.81 -12.87 8.41
C CYS A 62 9.94 -12.96 9.93
N ALA A 63 9.19 -12.12 10.64
CA ALA A 63 9.10 -12.13 12.09
C ALA A 63 7.65 -12.03 12.53
N MET A 64 7.29 -12.77 13.57
CA MET A 64 5.99 -12.59 14.23
C MET A 64 6.13 -11.53 15.31
N SER A 65 5.09 -10.72 15.50
CA SER A 65 5.06 -9.75 16.59
C SER A 65 3.73 -9.76 17.32
N ARG A 66 3.82 -9.70 18.66
CA ARG A 66 2.69 -9.57 19.60
C ARG A 66 2.73 -8.23 20.33
N HIS A 67 3.35 -7.22 19.72
CA HIS A 67 3.62 -5.93 20.37
C HIS A 67 2.37 -5.19 20.87
N TRP A 68 1.20 -5.47 20.28
CA TRP A 68 -0.06 -4.94 20.78
C TRP A 68 -0.42 -5.48 22.17
N ALA A 69 -0.14 -6.76 22.44
CA ALA A 69 -0.44 -7.42 23.72
C ALA A 69 0.72 -7.32 24.72
N ASP A 70 1.95 -7.51 24.24
CA ASP A 70 3.15 -7.67 25.09
C ASP A 70 4.09 -6.45 25.02
N GLY A 71 3.69 -5.36 24.37
CA GLY A 71 4.53 -4.16 24.22
C GLY A 71 5.85 -4.44 23.50
N GLY A 72 6.94 -3.85 23.99
CA GLY A 72 8.28 -4.01 23.38
C GLY A 72 8.78 -5.46 23.41
N ASP A 73 8.45 -6.23 24.45
CA ASP A 73 8.89 -7.62 24.57
C ASP A 73 8.25 -8.50 23.49
N GLY A 74 7.04 -8.17 23.05
CA GLY A 74 6.36 -8.82 21.91
C GLY A 74 6.93 -8.44 20.54
N ALA A 75 7.90 -7.55 20.46
CA ALA A 75 8.51 -7.09 19.22
C ALA A 75 9.97 -7.54 19.03
N LEU A 76 10.55 -8.29 19.97
CA LEU A 76 11.98 -8.64 19.95
C LEU A 76 12.39 -9.36 18.66
N GLU A 77 11.62 -10.37 18.22
CA GLU A 77 11.89 -11.09 16.96
C GLU A 77 11.90 -10.15 15.75
N LEU A 78 10.94 -9.21 15.70
CA LEU A 78 10.89 -8.21 14.62
C LEU A 78 12.07 -7.25 14.70
N ALA A 79 12.45 -6.82 15.90
CA ALA A 79 13.57 -5.91 16.12
C ALA A 79 14.90 -6.55 15.68
N ASP A 80 15.12 -7.82 16.02
CA ASP A 80 16.30 -8.58 15.60
C ASP A 80 16.31 -8.74 14.08
N ALA A 81 15.19 -9.14 13.46
CA ALA A 81 15.10 -9.29 12.01
C ALA A 81 15.34 -7.97 11.25
N VAL A 82 14.87 -6.84 11.78
CA VAL A 82 15.13 -5.51 11.21
C VAL A 82 16.59 -5.11 11.40
N LYS A 83 17.17 -5.36 12.58
CA LYS A 83 18.58 -5.07 12.86
C LYS A 83 19.49 -5.84 11.90
N GLU A 84 19.23 -7.13 11.70
CA GLU A 84 19.96 -7.95 10.73
C GLU A 84 19.77 -7.44 9.29
N ALA A 85 18.57 -7.03 8.91
CA ALA A 85 18.33 -6.46 7.59
C ALA A 85 19.11 -5.15 7.34
N CYS A 86 19.40 -4.37 8.38
CA CYS A 86 20.25 -3.18 8.29
C CYS A 86 21.74 -3.49 8.03
N GLU A 87 22.18 -4.73 8.24
CA GLU A 87 23.57 -5.15 7.95
C GLU A 87 23.75 -5.51 6.46
N ASP A 88 22.67 -5.72 5.72
CA ASP A 88 22.72 -6.03 4.29
C ASP A 88 23.24 -4.83 3.48
N LYS A 89 24.11 -5.12 2.51
CA LYS A 89 24.46 -4.12 1.48
C LYS A 89 23.31 -4.01 0.48
N THR A 90 22.69 -2.84 0.42
CA THR A 90 21.60 -2.55 -0.53
C THR A 90 22.09 -1.63 -1.65
N ASP A 91 21.79 -1.99 -2.90
CA ASP A 91 21.93 -1.10 -4.05
C ASP A 91 20.57 -0.47 -4.38
N PHE A 92 20.30 0.69 -3.79
CA PHE A 92 19.00 1.34 -3.91
C PHE A 92 18.80 1.94 -5.30
N ASN A 93 17.72 1.52 -5.96
CA ASN A 93 17.35 1.99 -7.27
C ASN A 93 15.95 2.61 -7.27
N PHE A 94 15.80 3.78 -7.89
CA PHE A 94 14.48 4.32 -8.20
C PHE A 94 13.78 3.43 -9.23
N LEU A 95 12.44 3.40 -9.18
CA LEU A 95 11.64 2.61 -10.12
C LEU A 95 11.85 3.04 -11.58
N TYR A 96 12.15 4.32 -11.80
CA TYR A 96 12.46 4.91 -13.10
C TYR A 96 13.34 6.16 -12.91
N PRO A 97 14.10 6.57 -13.94
CA PRO A 97 14.81 7.86 -13.97
C PRO A 97 13.84 9.05 -13.97
N LEU A 98 14.23 10.15 -13.33
CA LEU A 98 13.35 11.32 -13.15
C LEU A 98 13.01 12.03 -14.47
N GLU A 99 13.86 11.88 -15.48
CA GLU A 99 13.71 12.43 -16.82
C GLU A 99 12.65 11.71 -17.66
N MET A 100 12.21 10.52 -17.19
CA MET A 100 11.17 9.73 -17.86
C MET A 100 9.88 10.55 -17.99
N LYS A 101 9.25 10.50 -19.17
CA LYS A 101 8.02 11.26 -19.44
C LYS A 101 6.85 10.74 -18.60
N LEU A 102 5.87 11.62 -18.32
CA LEU A 102 4.73 11.31 -17.44
C LEU A 102 4.05 9.99 -17.81
N ARG A 103 3.67 9.80 -19.08
CA ARG A 103 2.92 8.62 -19.50
C ARG A 103 3.75 7.34 -19.38
N GLU A 104 5.05 7.40 -19.65
CA GLU A 104 5.98 6.27 -19.45
C GLU A 104 6.18 5.93 -17.97
N ARG A 105 6.25 6.95 -17.10
CA ARG A 105 6.28 6.75 -15.64
C ARG A 105 5.02 6.06 -15.15
N VAL A 106 3.85 6.51 -15.59
CA VAL A 106 2.57 5.90 -15.24
C VAL A 106 2.47 4.46 -15.73
N ASP A 107 2.91 4.18 -16.97
CA ASP A 107 2.96 2.82 -17.51
C ASP A 107 3.90 1.91 -16.70
N THR A 108 5.08 2.41 -16.34
CA THR A 108 6.05 1.71 -15.49
C THR A 108 5.48 1.38 -14.12
N ILE A 109 4.87 2.35 -13.43
CA ILE A 109 4.20 2.12 -12.14
C ILE A 109 3.08 1.09 -12.29
N THR A 110 2.29 1.21 -13.36
CA THR A 110 1.15 0.32 -13.60
C THR A 110 1.57 -1.13 -13.81
N LYS A 111 2.61 -1.36 -14.60
CA LYS A 111 3.12 -2.71 -14.87
C LYS A 111 3.88 -3.29 -13.69
N VAL A 112 4.76 -2.50 -13.07
CA VAL A 112 5.68 -3.01 -12.03
C VAL A 112 5.02 -3.05 -10.66
N ALA A 113 4.35 -1.97 -10.25
CA ALA A 113 3.76 -1.88 -8.91
C ALA A 113 2.36 -2.53 -8.86
N TYR A 114 1.53 -2.35 -9.88
CA TYR A 114 0.14 -2.82 -9.84
C TYR A 114 -0.06 -4.16 -10.55
N GLY A 115 0.80 -4.50 -11.50
CA GLY A 115 0.67 -5.74 -12.28
C GLY A 115 -0.44 -5.70 -13.33
N ALA A 116 -0.81 -4.51 -13.81
CA ALA A 116 -1.72 -4.33 -14.94
C ALA A 116 -0.95 -4.48 -16.27
N ASP A 117 -1.68 -4.77 -17.35
CA ASP A 117 -1.09 -4.94 -18.69
C ASP A 117 -0.71 -3.59 -19.33
N GLY A 118 -1.34 -2.51 -18.88
CA GLY A 118 -1.09 -1.16 -19.36
C GLY A 118 -2.09 -0.13 -18.85
N VAL A 119 -2.09 1.04 -19.48
CA VAL A 119 -2.84 2.22 -19.04
C VAL A 119 -3.81 2.65 -20.14
N ALA A 120 -5.06 2.90 -19.79
CA ALA A 120 -6.07 3.46 -20.68
C ALA A 120 -6.37 4.91 -20.30
N TRP A 121 -5.99 5.85 -21.16
CA TRP A 121 -6.19 7.28 -20.88
C TRP A 121 -7.53 7.77 -21.44
N ALA A 122 -8.32 8.45 -20.62
CA ALA A 122 -9.45 9.23 -21.12
C ALA A 122 -8.93 10.38 -22.01
N PRO A 123 -9.67 10.82 -23.04
CA PRO A 123 -9.20 11.84 -23.98
C PRO A 123 -8.71 13.14 -23.30
N GLU A 124 -9.42 13.61 -22.28
CA GLU A 124 -9.05 14.80 -21.51
C GLU A 124 -7.75 14.61 -20.72
N ALA A 125 -7.59 13.44 -20.09
CA ALA A 125 -6.39 13.11 -19.34
C ALA A 125 -5.17 12.96 -20.25
N GLU A 126 -5.35 12.34 -21.43
CA GLU A 126 -4.29 12.20 -22.42
C GLU A 126 -3.84 13.58 -22.95
N ALA A 127 -4.78 14.48 -23.24
CA ALA A 127 -4.47 15.84 -23.66
C ALA A 127 -3.70 16.62 -22.58
N LYS A 128 -4.11 16.53 -21.31
CA LYS A 128 -3.39 17.13 -20.18
C LYS A 128 -1.98 16.54 -20.04
N ALA A 129 -1.85 15.22 -20.11
CA ALA A 129 -0.56 14.54 -20.02
C ALA A 129 0.42 14.98 -21.13
N LYS A 130 -0.05 15.06 -22.39
CA LYS A 130 0.75 15.56 -23.52
C LYS A 130 1.20 17.01 -23.28
N ARG A 131 0.31 17.87 -22.78
CA ARG A 131 0.66 19.25 -22.43
C ARG A 131 1.76 19.31 -21.37
N PHE A 132 1.63 18.54 -20.29
CA PHE A 132 2.66 18.48 -19.24
C PHE A 132 4.00 17.98 -19.76
N GLU A 133 4.01 16.98 -20.65
CA GLU A 133 5.25 16.45 -21.24
C GLU A 133 5.96 17.40 -22.21
N SER A 134 5.20 18.31 -22.84
CA SER A 134 5.68 19.30 -23.79
C SER A 134 6.22 20.59 -23.17
N ASP A 135 5.86 20.88 -21.91
CA ASP A 135 6.24 22.11 -21.23
C ASP A 135 7.39 21.83 -20.23
N PRO A 136 8.60 22.38 -20.46
CA PRO A 136 9.76 22.18 -19.60
C PRO A 136 9.52 22.54 -18.14
N LYS A 137 8.52 23.38 -17.84
CA LYS A 137 8.12 23.73 -16.47
C LYS A 137 7.76 22.52 -15.61
N TYR A 138 7.28 21.43 -16.22
CA TYR A 138 6.85 20.23 -15.48
C TYR A 138 7.87 19.09 -15.53
N ALA A 139 9.06 19.33 -16.10
CA ALA A 139 10.08 18.29 -16.25
C ALA A 139 10.57 17.73 -14.91
N ASP A 140 10.58 18.56 -13.86
CA ASP A 140 11.02 18.19 -12.50
C ASP A 140 9.86 17.78 -11.57
N TYR A 141 8.65 17.58 -12.10
CA TYR A 141 7.50 17.16 -11.29
C TYR A 141 7.52 15.65 -11.09
N ALA A 142 7.26 15.20 -9.86
CA ALA A 142 7.09 13.78 -9.56
C ALA A 142 5.67 13.30 -9.91
N THR A 143 5.53 11.98 -10.13
CA THR A 143 4.24 11.35 -10.45
C THR A 143 3.65 10.71 -9.20
N MET A 144 2.45 11.13 -8.81
CA MET A 144 1.74 10.62 -7.63
C MET A 144 0.42 9.97 -8.05
N MET A 145 0.41 8.65 -8.14
CA MET A 145 -0.78 7.91 -8.57
C MET A 145 -1.92 8.04 -7.57
N VAL A 146 -3.10 8.38 -8.05
CA VAL A 146 -4.31 8.45 -7.23
C VAL A 146 -5.26 7.32 -7.63
N LYS A 147 -5.33 6.30 -6.79
CA LYS A 147 -6.20 5.13 -6.95
C LYS A 147 -6.72 4.65 -5.60
N THR A 148 -7.65 3.70 -5.61
CA THR A 148 -8.04 2.99 -4.39
C THR A 148 -6.83 2.30 -3.74
N HIS A 149 -6.78 2.32 -2.41
CA HIS A 149 -5.78 1.60 -1.62
C HIS A 149 -6.22 0.15 -1.30
N LEU A 150 -7.48 -0.19 -1.58
CA LEU A 150 -8.10 -1.47 -1.21
C LEU A 150 -7.84 -2.60 -2.21
N SER A 151 -7.11 -2.32 -3.28
CA SER A 151 -6.81 -3.23 -4.38
C SER A 151 -5.54 -2.80 -5.12
N LEU A 152 -4.86 -3.77 -5.75
CA LEU A 152 -3.81 -3.48 -6.74
C LEU A 152 -4.40 -2.79 -7.99
N THR A 153 -5.68 -3.04 -8.29
CA THR A 153 -6.41 -2.40 -9.38
C THR A 153 -6.97 -1.03 -9.00
N HIS A 154 -7.72 -0.45 -9.92
CA HIS A 154 -8.53 0.76 -9.69
C HIS A 154 -9.86 0.46 -8.97
N ASP A 155 -10.28 -0.80 -8.89
CA ASP A 155 -11.55 -1.23 -8.29
C ASP A 155 -11.31 -1.82 -6.89
N PRO A 156 -11.87 -1.23 -5.82
CA PRO A 156 -11.71 -1.70 -4.45
C PRO A 156 -12.26 -3.10 -4.20
N ALA A 157 -13.16 -3.62 -5.04
CA ALA A 157 -13.78 -4.93 -4.87
C ALA A 157 -12.87 -6.10 -5.32
N ILE A 158 -11.92 -5.84 -6.22
CA ILE A 158 -11.03 -6.88 -6.76
C ILE A 158 -9.89 -7.14 -5.75
N LYS A 159 -9.73 -8.39 -5.31
CA LYS A 159 -8.73 -8.81 -4.31
C LYS A 159 -7.62 -9.69 -4.92
N GLY A 160 -6.56 -9.92 -4.15
CA GLY A 160 -5.44 -10.79 -4.56
C GLY A 160 -4.49 -10.11 -5.54
N VAL A 161 -4.07 -10.85 -6.58
CA VAL A 161 -3.14 -10.39 -7.63
C VAL A 161 -3.77 -10.56 -9.02
N PRO A 162 -4.71 -9.68 -9.39
CA PRO A 162 -5.44 -9.79 -10.65
C PRO A 162 -4.52 -9.59 -11.87
N LYS A 163 -4.90 -10.22 -12.99
CA LYS A 163 -4.21 -10.20 -14.29
C LYS A 163 -5.19 -9.83 -15.40
N GLY A 164 -4.70 -9.43 -16.58
CA GLY A 164 -5.57 -9.19 -17.73
C GLY A 164 -6.37 -7.88 -17.63
N TRP A 165 -5.86 -6.87 -16.91
CA TRP A 165 -6.58 -5.63 -16.64
C TRP A 165 -5.73 -4.40 -16.98
N THR A 166 -6.39 -3.30 -17.31
CA THR A 166 -5.76 -2.01 -17.61
C THR A 166 -6.15 -0.97 -16.58
N LEU A 167 -5.23 -0.04 -16.30
CA LEU A 167 -5.48 1.07 -15.37
C LEU A 167 -6.16 2.22 -16.13
N PRO A 168 -7.44 2.53 -15.88
CA PRO A 168 -8.08 3.68 -16.50
C PRO A 168 -7.59 4.96 -15.82
N ILE A 169 -7.12 5.95 -16.58
CA ILE A 169 -6.78 7.29 -16.08
C ILE A 169 -7.81 8.28 -16.60
N ARG A 170 -8.56 8.88 -15.68
CA ARG A 170 -9.68 9.78 -16.00
C ARG A 170 -9.28 11.25 -15.99
N ASP A 171 -8.31 11.62 -15.16
CA ASP A 171 -7.78 12.98 -15.08
C ASP A 171 -6.32 12.98 -14.58
N VAL A 172 -5.65 14.12 -14.66
CA VAL A 172 -4.37 14.39 -14.02
C VAL A 172 -4.49 15.69 -13.24
N LEU A 173 -4.50 15.59 -11.90
CA LEU A 173 -4.44 16.76 -11.03
C LEU A 173 -3.02 17.30 -10.95
N ILE A 174 -2.87 18.59 -10.70
CA ILE A 174 -1.57 19.26 -10.57
C ILE A 174 -1.46 19.98 -9.24
N TYR A 175 -0.37 19.73 -8.52
CA TYR A 175 -0.01 20.41 -7.28
C TYR A 175 1.34 21.10 -7.45
N SER A 176 1.32 22.30 -8.05
CA SER A 176 2.54 23.02 -8.45
C SER A 176 3.47 23.36 -7.28
N GLY A 177 2.92 23.65 -6.09
CA GLY A 177 3.73 23.93 -4.90
C GLY A 177 4.55 22.72 -4.44
N ALA A 178 3.96 21.52 -4.53
CA ALA A 178 4.62 20.26 -4.18
C ALA A 178 5.33 19.61 -5.38
N LYS A 179 5.20 20.18 -6.58
CA LYS A 179 5.68 19.63 -7.85
C LYS A 179 5.17 18.21 -8.14
N PHE A 180 3.86 17.99 -7.98
CA PHE A 180 3.24 16.71 -8.30
C PHE A 180 2.30 16.78 -9.50
N LEU A 181 2.41 15.77 -10.37
CA LEU A 181 1.39 15.41 -11.35
C LEU A 181 0.70 14.15 -10.83
N CYS A 182 -0.61 14.20 -10.70
CA CYS A 182 -1.39 13.18 -10.00
C CYS A 182 -2.42 12.51 -10.93
N PRO A 183 -2.05 11.45 -11.67
CA PRO A 183 -2.97 10.67 -12.48
C PRO A 183 -4.05 10.00 -11.63
N CYS A 184 -5.31 10.23 -11.96
CA CYS A 184 -6.47 9.78 -11.20
C CYS A 184 -7.13 8.56 -11.88
N ALA A 185 -7.09 7.41 -11.20
CA ALA A 185 -7.60 6.15 -11.72
C ALA A 185 -9.01 5.76 -11.27
N GLY A 186 -9.71 6.63 -10.54
CA GLY A 186 -11.05 6.36 -10.02
C GLY A 186 -11.68 7.60 -9.40
N ALA A 187 -12.87 7.44 -8.84
CA ALA A 187 -13.49 8.49 -8.03
C ALA A 187 -12.72 8.64 -6.72
N ILE A 188 -12.39 9.88 -6.36
CA ILE A 188 -11.65 10.21 -5.14
C ILE A 188 -12.56 11.07 -4.28
N SER A 189 -12.78 10.65 -3.03
CA SER A 189 -13.39 11.52 -2.04
C SER A 189 -12.30 12.37 -1.39
N LEU A 190 -12.31 13.67 -1.67
CA LEU A 190 -11.40 14.64 -1.04
C LEU A 190 -11.97 15.21 0.28
N MET A 191 -13.24 14.93 0.56
CA MET A 191 -13.94 15.41 1.73
C MET A 191 -14.68 14.24 2.39
N PRO A 192 -14.09 13.57 3.39
CA PRO A 192 -14.77 12.50 4.10
C PRO A 192 -15.99 13.08 4.85
N GLY A 193 -17.13 12.42 4.72
CA GLY A 193 -18.33 12.73 5.49
C GLY A 193 -18.30 12.11 6.88
N THR A 194 -19.18 12.60 7.77
CA THR A 194 -19.42 11.96 9.07
C THR A 194 -20.26 10.70 8.92
N SER A 195 -20.04 9.70 9.78
CA SER A 195 -20.92 8.53 9.89
C SER A 195 -22.32 8.92 10.40
N SER A 196 -23.31 8.03 10.21
CA SER A 196 -24.67 8.19 10.75
C SER A 196 -24.71 8.27 12.27
N ASP A 197 -23.77 7.62 12.96
CA ASP A 197 -23.49 7.78 14.38
C ASP A 197 -22.05 8.28 14.59
N PRO A 198 -21.83 9.60 14.64
CA PRO A 198 -20.49 10.17 14.72
C PRO A 198 -19.93 10.13 16.15
N ALA A 199 -18.63 9.82 16.26
CA ALA A 199 -17.93 9.63 17.54
C ALA A 199 -18.00 10.84 18.48
N PHE A 200 -18.08 12.08 17.94
CA PHE A 200 -18.14 13.30 18.76
C PHE A 200 -19.35 13.32 19.71
N ARG A 201 -20.41 12.55 19.44
CA ARG A 201 -21.57 12.43 20.34
C ARG A 201 -21.22 11.79 21.69
N LYS A 202 -20.12 11.04 21.74
CA LYS A 202 -19.63 10.33 22.93
C LYS A 202 -18.51 11.09 23.64
N VAL A 203 -18.05 12.21 23.08
CA VAL A 203 -16.96 13.01 23.63
C VAL A 203 -17.49 13.91 24.73
N ASP A 204 -16.88 13.81 25.92
CA ASP A 204 -17.21 14.66 27.06
C ASP A 204 -15.98 14.93 27.93
N VAL A 205 -16.03 15.96 28.78
CA VAL A 205 -14.97 16.34 29.71
C VAL A 205 -15.53 16.47 31.12
N ASP A 206 -15.00 15.67 32.04
CA ASP A 206 -15.33 15.80 33.44
C ASP A 206 -14.80 17.15 33.98
N ILE A 207 -15.72 18.05 34.37
CA ILE A 207 -15.41 19.43 34.78
C ILE A 207 -14.63 19.55 36.10
N LYS A 208 -14.52 18.46 36.89
CA LYS A 208 -13.81 18.46 38.17
C LYS A 208 -12.39 17.93 38.03
N THR A 209 -12.22 16.91 37.19
CA THR A 209 -10.95 16.20 37.01
C THR A 209 -10.23 16.61 35.72
N GLY A 210 -10.92 17.24 34.78
CA GLY A 210 -10.43 17.52 33.44
C GLY A 210 -10.29 16.26 32.56
N LYS A 211 -10.77 15.10 33.01
CA LYS A 211 -10.63 13.84 32.28
C LYS A 211 -11.59 13.81 31.10
N VAL A 212 -11.04 13.51 29.92
CA VAL A 212 -11.79 13.40 28.68
C VAL A 212 -12.23 11.95 28.42
N SER A 213 -13.45 11.76 27.94
CA SER A 213 -14.02 10.46 27.55
C SER A 213 -14.41 10.45 26.07
N GLY A 214 -14.49 9.25 25.46
CA GLY A 214 -15.03 9.05 24.11
C GLY A 214 -14.14 9.48 22.94
N LEU A 215 -12.86 9.81 23.18
CA LEU A 215 -11.89 10.15 22.13
C LEU A 215 -11.18 8.94 21.50
N PHE A 216 -10.94 7.89 22.30
CA PHE A 216 -10.29 6.64 21.91
C PHE A 216 -10.94 5.46 22.63
#